data_AF-A0A928YJA3-F1
#
_entry.id   AF-A0A928YJA3-F1
#
_cell.length_a   1.000
_cell.length_b   1.000
_cell.length_c   1.000
_cell.angle_alpha   90.00
_cell.angle_beta   90.00
_cell.angle_gamma   90.00
#
_symmetry.space_group_name_H-M   'P 1'
#
loop_
_entity.id
_entity.type
_entity.pdbx_description
1 polymer ?
#
loop_
_entity_poly.entity_id
_entity_poly.type
_entity_poly.pdbx_seq_one_letter_code
_entity_poly.pdbx_strand_id
1 'polypeptide(L)'
;MKISPINNNQTSFKAVNQKYYEWAKKEMQGTKDFGELLTQLRYRVVWGDIHPQDGIDTIEAIKKLIGDSGDFIEHVLQNFKELLKN
;
A
#
# COMPACT_ATOMS: atom_id res chain seq x y z
N MET A 1 30.07 -11.46 22.86
CA MET A 1 28.93 -11.86 22.01
C MET A 1 28.91 -10.91 20.81
N LYS A 2 29.27 -11.37 19.60
CA LYS A 2 29.16 -10.54 18.39
C LYS A 2 27.68 -10.43 18.07
N ILE A 3 27.11 -9.25 18.28
CA ILE A 3 25.74 -8.95 17.90
C ILE A 3 25.79 -8.66 16.40
N SER A 4 25.43 -9.66 15.59
CA SER A 4 25.20 -9.42 14.17
C SER A 4 24.09 -8.37 14.04
N PRO A 5 24.25 -7.31 13.23
CA PRO A 5 23.16 -6.38 12.98
C PRO A 5 22.03 -7.19 12.34
N ILE A 6 20.87 -7.19 13.01
CA ILE A 6 19.65 -7.78 12.47
C ILE A 6 19.38 -7.03 11.18
N ASN A 7 19.61 -7.69 10.04
CA ASN A 7 19.26 -7.16 8.73
C ASN A 7 17.74 -7.18 8.63
N ASN A 8 17.12 -6.10 9.11
CA ASN A 8 15.67 -5.94 9.26
C ASN A 8 14.96 -5.68 7.92
N ASN A 9 15.51 -6.20 6.81
CA ASN A 9 15.08 -5.90 5.45
C ASN A 9 13.88 -6.75 4.98
N GLN A 10 13.12 -7.37 5.89
CA GLN A 10 11.85 -7.99 5.57
C GLN A 10 10.72 -7.49 6.49
N THR A 11 9.94 -6.56 5.91
CA THR A 11 8.47 -6.64 5.84
C THR A 11 7.72 -6.78 7.16
N SER A 12 7.96 -5.89 8.12
CA SER A 12 6.89 -5.55 9.05
C SER A 12 5.94 -4.62 8.31
N PHE A 13 4.74 -5.12 7.95
CA PHE A 13 3.68 -4.29 7.37
C PHE A 13 3.45 -3.10 8.31
N LYS A 14 3.89 -1.91 7.91
CA LYS A 14 3.97 -0.76 8.80
C LYS A 14 2.56 -0.34 9.24
N ALA A 15 2.48 0.40 10.36
CA ALA A 15 1.21 0.93 10.86
C ALA A 15 0.42 1.71 9.80
N VAL A 16 1.11 2.41 8.89
CA VAL A 16 0.49 3.09 7.75
C VAL A 16 -0.19 2.10 6.80
N ASN A 17 0.49 1.01 6.43
CA ASN A 17 -0.06 -0.03 5.56
C ASN A 17 -1.28 -0.70 6.23
N GLN A 18 -1.20 -0.93 7.54
CA GLN A 18 -2.28 -1.54 8.32
C GLN A 18 -3.54 -0.67 8.35
N LYS A 19 -3.40 0.66 8.49
CA LYS A 19 -4.54 1.59 8.41
C LYS A 19 -5.30 1.46 7.08
N TYR A 20 -4.60 1.47 5.94
CA TYR A 20 -5.23 1.38 4.62
C TYR A 20 -5.78 -0.02 4.34
N TYR A 21 -5.11 -1.06 4.82
CA TYR A 21 -5.60 -2.42 4.68
C TYR A 21 -6.89 -2.68 5.47
N GLU A 22 -6.99 -2.18 6.71
CA GLU A 22 -8.22 -2.25 7.49
C GLU A 22 -9.36 -1.42 6.88
N TRP A 23 -9.05 -0.28 6.26
CA TRP A 23 -10.05 0.46 5.48
C TRP A 23 -10.54 -0.37 4.28
N ALA A 24 -9.64 -1.00 3.53
CA ALA A 24 -10.03 -1.84 2.40
C ALA A 24 -10.91 -3.03 2.83
N LYS A 25 -10.68 -3.63 4.00
CA LYS A 25 -11.59 -4.65 4.56
C LYS A 25 -12.99 -4.12 4.82
N LYS A 26 -13.13 -2.89 5.32
CA LYS A 26 -14.43 -2.27 5.56
C LYS A 26 -15.18 -2.03 4.25
N GLU A 27 -14.49 -1.49 3.24
CA GLU A 27 -15.11 -1.28 1.92
C GLU A 27 -15.53 -2.61 1.28
N MET A 28 -14.70 -3.67 1.40
CA MET A 28 -15.05 -5.03 0.95
C MET A 28 -16.33 -5.59 1.59
N GLN A 29 -16.57 -5.29 2.86
CA GLN A 29 -17.77 -5.72 3.60
C GLN A 29 -18.99 -4.83 3.30
N GLY A 30 -18.77 -3.63 2.76
CA GLY A 30 -19.79 -2.63 2.52
C GLY A 30 -20.03 -2.36 1.04
N THR A 31 -19.61 -1.16 0.59
CA THR A 31 -19.88 -0.58 -0.73
C THR A 31 -19.10 -1.25 -1.87
N LYS A 32 -17.98 -1.89 -1.55
CA LYS A 32 -16.94 -2.37 -2.48
C LYS A 32 -16.36 -1.25 -3.37
N ASP A 33 -16.41 -0.01 -2.88
CA ASP A 33 -15.77 1.14 -3.54
C ASP A 33 -14.41 1.44 -2.88
N PHE A 34 -13.34 1.32 -3.66
CA PHE A 34 -11.97 1.59 -3.21
C PHE A 34 -11.45 2.96 -3.67
N GLY A 35 -12.25 3.73 -4.41
CA GLY A 35 -11.83 4.96 -5.08
C GLY A 35 -11.23 5.99 -4.12
N GLU A 36 -11.94 6.29 -3.02
CA GLU A 36 -11.48 7.25 -2.01
C GLU A 36 -10.21 6.77 -1.31
N LEU A 37 -10.19 5.51 -0.89
CA LEU A 37 -9.04 4.89 -0.23
C LEU A 37 -7.79 4.97 -1.10
N LEU A 38 -7.88 4.56 -2.36
CA LEU A 38 -6.77 4.55 -3.31
C LEU A 38 -6.30 5.97 -3.64
N THR A 39 -7.23 6.91 -3.78
CA THR A 39 -6.91 8.33 -3.98
C THR A 39 -6.15 8.90 -2.79
N GLN A 40 -6.62 8.63 -1.57
CA GLN A 40 -5.96 9.07 -0.34
C GLN A 40 -4.57 8.47 -0.18
N LEU A 41 -4.42 7.16 -0.41
CA LEU A 41 -3.12 6.49 -0.38
C LEU A 41 -2.17 7.11 -1.39
N ARG A 42 -2.64 7.35 -2.62
CA ARG A 42 -1.85 7.99 -3.67
C ARG A 42 -1.35 9.37 -3.25
N TYR A 43 -2.24 10.21 -2.74
CA TYR A 43 -1.86 11.55 -2.27
C TYR A 43 -0.78 11.48 -1.19
N ARG A 44 -0.95 10.66 -0.16
CA ARG A 44 0.07 10.53 0.90
C ARG A 44 1.43 10.11 0.38
N VAL A 45 1.47 9.20 -0.59
CA VAL A 45 2.74 8.78 -1.21
C VAL A 45 3.36 9.92 -2.02
N VAL A 46 2.56 10.63 -2.83
CA VAL A 46 3.04 11.76 -3.64
C VAL A 46 3.54 12.91 -2.78
N TRP A 47 2.88 13.20 -1.65
CA TRP A 47 3.29 14.26 -0.72
C TRP A 47 4.47 13.87 0.19
N GLY A 48 4.96 12.63 0.12
CA GLY A 48 6.08 12.14 0.92
C GLY A 48 5.70 11.74 2.36
N ASP A 49 4.41 11.71 2.70
CA ASP A 49 3.91 11.23 4.00
C ASP A 49 4.09 9.71 4.13
N ILE A 50 4.07 8.98 3.01
CA ILE A 50 4.26 7.53 2.94
C ILE A 50 5.33 7.23 1.90
N HIS A 51 6.28 6.36 2.24
CA HIS A 51 7.30 5.95 1.30
C HIS A 51 6.67 5.17 0.13
N PRO A 52 7.08 5.38 -1.13
CA PRO A 52 6.48 4.70 -2.28
C PRO A 52 6.46 3.16 -2.16
N GLN A 53 7.52 2.56 -1.59
CA GLN A 53 7.54 1.11 -1.30
C GLN A 53 6.44 0.68 -0.32
N ASP A 54 6.17 1.48 0.71
CA ASP A 54 5.08 1.19 1.66
C ASP A 54 3.71 1.27 0.97
N GLY A 55 3.55 2.21 0.02
CA GLY A 55 2.39 2.31 -0.85
C GLY A 55 2.19 1.06 -1.73
N ILE A 56 3.26 0.55 -2.34
CA ILE A 56 3.25 -0.68 -3.14
C ILE A 56 2.81 -1.88 -2.29
N ASP A 57 3.45 -2.08 -1.14
CA ASP A 57 3.14 -3.20 -0.24
C ASP A 57 1.66 -3.17 0.19
N THR A 58 1.13 -1.98 0.42
CA THR A 58 -0.29 -1.76 0.77
C THR A 58 -1.21 -2.14 -0.39
N ILE A 59 -0.92 -1.69 -1.62
CA ILE A 59 -1.73 -2.01 -2.81
C ILE A 59 -1.69 -3.51 -3.10
N GLU A 60 -0.54 -4.16 -2.99
CA GLU A 60 -0.45 -5.61 -3.19
C GLU A 60 -1.27 -6.40 -2.16
N ALA A 61 -1.30 -5.94 -0.91
CA ALA A 61 -2.15 -6.52 0.12
C ALA A 61 -3.65 -6.32 -0.19
N ILE A 62 -4.04 -5.12 -0.66
CA ILE A 62 -5.42 -4.82 -1.07
C ILE A 62 -5.81 -5.70 -2.26
N LYS A 63 -4.96 -5.84 -3.28
CA LYS A 63 -5.19 -6.74 -4.43
C LYS A 63 -5.47 -8.17 -3.99
N LYS A 64 -4.67 -8.71 -3.06
CA LYS A 64 -4.89 -10.05 -2.49
C LYS A 64 -6.20 -10.16 -1.73
N LEU A 65 -6.65 -9.08 -1.07
CA LEU A 65 -7.89 -9.05 -0.32
C LEU A 65 -9.12 -9.06 -1.24
N ILE A 66 -9.10 -8.26 -2.31
CA ILE A 66 -10.26 -8.08 -3.19
C ILE A 66 -10.32 -9.14 -4.30
N GLY A 67 -9.21 -9.81 -4.59
CA GLY A 67 -9.12 -10.90 -5.58
C GLY A 67 -9.17 -10.44 -7.04
N ASP A 68 -9.43 -9.16 -7.30
CA ASP A 68 -9.53 -8.57 -8.64
C ASP A 68 -8.72 -7.27 -8.73
N SER A 69 -8.00 -7.07 -9.82
CA SER A 69 -7.17 -5.89 -10.03
C SER A 69 -7.78 -5.04 -11.13
N GLY A 70 -8.75 -4.21 -10.76
CA GLY A 70 -9.32 -3.22 -11.68
C GLY A 70 -8.28 -2.21 -12.16
N ASP A 71 -8.52 -1.62 -13.33
CA ASP A 71 -7.58 -0.71 -14.02
C ASP A 71 -7.07 0.43 -13.13
N PHE A 72 -7.92 0.94 -12.23
CA PHE A 72 -7.56 2.02 -11.32
C PHE A 72 -6.51 1.59 -10.27
N ILE A 73 -6.57 0.35 -9.76
CA ILE A 73 -5.60 -0.17 -8.79
C ILE A 73 -4.24 -0.36 -9.45
N GLU A 74 -4.22 -0.88 -10.67
CA GLU A 74 -2.99 -1.01 -11.46
C GLU A 74 -2.37 0.35 -11.76
N HIS A 75 -3.19 1.35 -12.10
CA HIS A 75 -2.71 2.71 -12.33
C HIS A 75 -2.05 3.31 -11.08
N VAL A 76 -2.64 3.13 -9.89
CA VAL A 76 -2.05 3.59 -8.63
C VAL A 76 -0.76 2.84 -8.29
N LEU A 77 -0.73 1.52 -8.48
CA LEU A 77 0.48 0.71 -8.30
C LEU A 77 1.62 1.18 -9.20
N GLN A 78 1.31 1.46 -10.46
CA GLN A 78 2.29 1.93 -11.43
C GLN A 78 2.84 3.32 -11.07
N ASN A 79 1.98 4.25 -10.61
CA ASN A 79 2.42 5.55 -10.09
C ASN A 79 3.47 5.37 -8.97
N PHE A 80 3.26 4.45 -8.03
CA PHE A 80 4.21 4.23 -6.93
C PHE A 80 5.53 3.63 -7.40
N LYS A 81 5.49 2.70 -8.35
CA LYS A 81 6.69 2.13 -8.96
C LYS A 81 7.51 3.19 -9.70
N GLU A 82 6.86 4.16 -10.33
CA GLU A 82 7.55 5.28 -10.99
C GLU A 82 8.20 6.23 -10.00
N LEU A 83 7.52 6.52 -8.88
CA LEU A 83 8.10 7.32 -7.79
C LEU A 83 9.32 6.67 -7.12
N LEU A 84 9.47 5.35 -7.17
CA LEU A 84 10.68 4.65 -6.70
C LEU A 84 11.85 4.73 -7.68
N LYS A 85 11.58 5.00 -8.96
CA LYS A 85 12.62 5.06 -10.01
C LYS A 85 13.26 6.45 -10.12
N ASN A 86 12.56 7.48 -9.64
CA ASN A 86 13.05 8.86 -9.55
C ASN A 86 13.79 9.09 -8.24
#